data_AF-A0A919BXY8-F1
#
_entry.id   AF-A0A919BXY8-F1
#
_cell.length_a   1.000
_cell.length_b   1.000
_cell.length_c   1.000
_cell.angle_alpha   90.00
_cell.angle_beta   90.00
_cell.angle_gamma   90.00
#
_symmetry.space_group_name_H-M   'P 1'
#
loop_
_entity.id
_entity.type
_entity.pdbx_description
1 polymer ?
#
loop_
_entity_poly.entity_id
_entity_poly.type
_entity_poly.pdbx_seq_one_letter_code
_entity_poly.pdbx_strand_id
1 'polypeptide(L)'
;MTAPYKAFLRNLPEQLLSELESCLHRVPLRPFLAPIGPTNFLVGPGLVAHISPELNSSHESDVWIGALHRSALRPLSRLQLPWRRFDG
;
A
#
# COMPACT_ATOMS: atom_id res chain seq x y z
N MET A 1 6.07 9.74 1.33
CA MET A 1 6.19 9.06 2.65
C MET A 1 7.60 9.17 3.22
N THR A 2 7.73 9.60 4.47
CA THR A 2 9.00 9.81 5.21
C THR A 2 9.39 8.62 6.11
N ALA A 3 8.65 7.52 6.09
CA ALA A 3 8.95 6.33 6.89
C ALA A 3 10.36 5.78 6.61
N PRO A 4 11.12 5.33 7.63
CA PRO A 4 12.47 4.77 7.47
C PRO A 4 12.52 3.53 6.58
N TYR A 5 11.51 2.65 6.69
CA TYR A 5 11.41 1.43 5.90
C TYR A 5 10.14 1.47 5.05
N LYS A 6 10.25 1.04 3.80
CA LYS A 6 9.17 1.13 2.81
C LYS A 6 9.02 -0.18 2.04
N ALA A 7 7.78 -0.48 1.70
CA ALA A 7 7.46 -1.42 0.62
C ALA A 7 6.56 -0.69 -0.37
N PHE A 8 6.79 -0.88 -1.66
CA PHE A 8 5.88 -0.33 -2.66
C PHE A 8 5.87 -1.20 -3.91
N LEU A 9 4.75 -1.11 -4.60
CA LEU A 9 4.50 -1.74 -5.88
C LEU A 9 3.74 -0.73 -6.74
N ARG A 10 3.77 -0.95 -8.04
CA ARG A 10 3.01 -0.14 -9.00
C ARG A 10 2.10 -1.02 -9.81
N ASN A 11 1.06 -0.42 -10.36
CA ASN A 11 0.16 -1.08 -11.29
C ASN A 11 -0.49 -2.34 -10.69
N LEU A 12 -0.90 -2.30 -9.41
CA LEU A 12 -1.57 -3.44 -8.78
C LEU A 12 -3.00 -3.52 -9.32
N PRO A 13 -3.41 -4.66 -9.90
CA PRO A 13 -4.80 -4.87 -10.25
C PRO A 13 -5.68 -4.75 -9.01
N GLU A 14 -6.84 -4.10 -9.13
CA GLU A 14 -7.76 -3.90 -8.01
C GLU A 14 -8.16 -5.22 -7.31
N GLN A 15 -8.19 -6.33 -8.05
CA GLN A 15 -8.52 -7.66 -7.50
C GLN A 15 -7.52 -8.11 -6.42
N LEU A 16 -6.24 -7.72 -6.55
CA LEU A 16 -5.18 -8.05 -5.60
C LEU A 16 -5.14 -7.08 -4.40
N LEU A 17 -5.93 -5.99 -4.40
CA LEU A 17 -6.04 -5.13 -3.21
C LEU A 17 -6.66 -5.86 -2.03
N SER A 18 -7.56 -6.82 -2.29
CA SER A 18 -8.15 -7.66 -1.25
C SER A 18 -7.11 -8.46 -0.46
N GLU A 19 -5.99 -8.85 -1.09
CA GLU A 19 -4.89 -9.54 -0.41
C GLU A 19 -4.17 -8.63 0.59
N LEU A 20 -4.02 -7.34 0.27
CA LEU A 20 -3.47 -6.36 1.22
C LEU A 20 -4.43 -6.13 2.38
N GLU A 21 -5.73 -6.11 2.11
CA GLU A 21 -6.76 -5.97 3.14
C GLU A 21 -6.85 -7.20 4.08
N SER A 22 -6.22 -8.33 3.75
CA SER A 22 -6.08 -9.47 4.67
C SER A 22 -5.16 -9.18 5.86
N CYS A 23 -4.22 -8.25 5.71
CA CYS A 23 -3.21 -7.90 6.72
C CYS A 23 -3.33 -6.44 7.19
N LEU A 24 -4.06 -5.61 6.45
CA LEU A 24 -4.23 -4.19 6.67
C LEU A 24 -5.72 -3.84 6.68
N HIS A 25 -6.10 -2.87 7.49
CA HIS A 25 -7.49 -2.44 7.61
C HIS A 25 -7.64 -1.07 6.99
N ARG A 26 -8.69 -0.89 6.18
CA ARG A 26 -9.02 0.42 5.60
C ARG A 26 -9.42 1.39 6.70
N VAL A 27 -8.92 2.61 6.62
CA VAL A 27 -9.30 3.71 7.50
C VAL A 27 -10.27 4.61 6.73
N PRO A 28 -11.39 5.08 7.34
CA PRO A 28 -12.37 5.94 6.69
C PRO A 28 -11.88 7.39 6.58
N LEU A 29 -10.72 7.58 5.96
CA LEU A 29 -10.19 8.90 5.62
C LEU A 29 -10.73 9.35 4.27
N ARG A 30 -10.88 10.67 4.10
CA ARG A 30 -11.23 11.25 2.81
C ARG A 30 -10.06 11.08 1.83
N PRO A 31 -10.35 10.80 0.55
CA PRO A 31 -9.34 10.86 -0.50
C PRO A 31 -8.57 12.19 -0.47
N PHE A 32 -7.27 12.15 -0.73
CA PHE A 32 -6.40 13.30 -0.78
C PHE A 32 -5.90 13.53 -2.21
N LEU A 33 -6.31 14.66 -2.81
CA LEU A 33 -5.92 15.05 -4.18
C LEU A 33 -6.30 14.02 -5.26
N ALA A 34 -7.42 13.31 -5.09
CA ALA A 34 -7.90 12.36 -6.11
C ALA A 34 -8.18 13.05 -7.46
N PRO A 35 -7.91 12.41 -8.61
CA PRO A 35 -7.32 11.07 -8.78
C PRO A 35 -5.79 11.07 -8.81
N ILE A 36 -5.12 12.21 -8.71
CA ILE A 36 -3.64 12.29 -8.83
C ILE A 36 -2.89 11.91 -7.54
N GLY A 37 -3.63 11.64 -6.46
CA GLY A 37 -3.09 11.36 -5.14
C GLY A 37 -3.81 10.20 -4.43
N PRO A 38 -3.46 9.96 -3.15
CA PRO A 38 -3.95 8.82 -2.42
C PRO A 38 -5.46 8.86 -2.18
N THR A 39 -6.15 7.82 -2.62
CA THR A 39 -7.61 7.67 -2.47
C THR A 39 -8.00 6.81 -1.29
N ASN A 40 -7.16 5.85 -0.92
CA ASN A 40 -7.42 4.94 0.19
C ASN A 40 -6.22 4.86 1.13
N PHE A 41 -6.51 4.68 2.42
CA PHE A 41 -5.52 4.57 3.47
C PHE A 41 -5.78 3.29 4.25
N LEU A 42 -4.72 2.54 4.52
CA LEU A 42 -4.81 1.31 5.31
C LEU A 42 -3.79 1.33 6.44
N VAL A 43 -4.10 0.64 7.51
CA VAL A 43 -3.22 0.50 8.67
C VAL A 43 -3.15 -0.95 9.12
N GLY A 44 -1.99 -1.33 9.64
CA GLY A 44 -1.77 -2.58 10.32
C GLY A 44 -0.79 -2.40 11.47
N PRO A 45 -0.48 -3.45 12.24
CA PRO A 45 0.48 -3.38 13.33
C PRO A 45 1.85 -2.84 12.84
N GLY A 46 2.18 -1.59 13.20
CA GLY A 46 3.42 -0.92 12.80
C GLY A 46 3.49 -0.47 11.34
N LEU A 47 2.38 -0.50 10.60
CA LEU A 47 2.29 -0.22 9.17
C LEU A 47 1.27 0.87 8.87
N VAL A 48 1.65 1.78 7.98
CA VAL A 48 0.73 2.72 7.33
C VAL A 48 0.88 2.57 5.83
N ALA A 49 -0.24 2.45 5.13
CA ALA A 49 -0.30 2.32 3.69
C ALA A 49 -1.22 3.36 3.08
N HIS A 50 -0.94 3.72 1.84
CA HIS A 50 -1.86 4.46 1.01
C HIS A 50 -1.87 3.91 -0.41
N ILE A 51 -3.03 4.02 -1.05
CA ILE A 51 -3.29 3.58 -2.42
C ILE A 51 -3.63 4.81 -3.23
N SER A 52 -2.97 4.97 -4.37
CA SER A 52 -3.31 5.99 -5.37
C SER A 52 -3.71 5.29 -6.66
N PRO A 53 -4.73 5.75 -7.39
CA PRO A 53 -5.05 5.17 -8.69
C PRO A 53 -3.93 5.47 -9.68
N GLU A 54 -3.73 4.57 -10.63
CA GLU A 54 -2.79 4.81 -11.73
C GLU A 54 -3.43 5.80 -12.73
N LEU A 55 -2.63 6.75 -13.25
CA LEU A 55 -3.18 7.88 -14.02
C LEU A 55 -3.73 7.50 -15.40
N ASN A 56 -3.24 6.40 -15.96
CA ASN A 56 -3.54 5.90 -17.30
C ASN A 56 -4.42 4.63 -17.29
N SER A 57 -4.80 4.13 -16.11
CA SER A 57 -5.55 2.89 -15.92
C SER A 57 -6.54 3.03 -14.77
N SER A 58 -7.81 2.76 -15.07
CA SER A 58 -8.88 2.77 -14.06
C SER A 58 -8.97 1.48 -13.24
N HIS A 59 -8.14 0.47 -13.53
CA HIS A 59 -8.20 -0.85 -12.89
C HIS A 59 -6.91 -1.22 -12.15
N GLU A 60 -5.96 -0.28 -12.10
CA GLU A 60 -4.67 -0.48 -11.47
C GLU A 60 -4.40 0.63 -10.45
N SER A 61 -3.62 0.30 -9.42
CA SER A 61 -3.28 1.22 -8.35
C SER A 61 -1.84 1.09 -7.90
N ASP A 62 -1.25 2.22 -7.53
CA ASP A 62 0.03 2.29 -6.86
C ASP A 62 -0.18 2.15 -5.34
N VAL A 63 0.57 1.25 -4.73
CA VAL A 63 0.50 1.00 -3.28
C VAL A 63 1.83 1.34 -2.64
N TRP A 64 1.77 2.17 -1.61
CA TRP A 64 2.91 2.55 -0.79
C TRP A 64 2.65 2.19 0.66
N ILE A 65 3.60 1.50 1.27
CA ILE A 65 3.55 1.06 2.66
C ILE A 65 4.82 1.52 3.35
N GLY A 66 4.69 1.93 4.60
CA GLY A 66 5.83 2.34 5.41
C GLY A 66 5.72 1.91 6.84
N ALA A 67 6.89 1.73 7.42
CA ALA A 67 7.09 1.24 8.75
C ALA A 67 8.20 2.02 9.46
N LEU A 68 8.09 2.13 10.77
CA LEU A 68 9.16 2.62 11.63
C LEU A 68 10.22 1.53 11.89
N HIS A 69 9.80 0.27 11.94
CA HIS A 69 10.69 -0.88 12.16
C HIS A 69 10.69 -1.81 10.96
N ARG A 70 11.88 -2.23 10.53
CA ARG A 70 12.06 -3.17 9.41
C ARG A 70 11.24 -4.45 9.59
N SER A 71 11.20 -4.99 10.81
CA SER A 71 10.49 -6.23 11.14
C SER A 71 8.97 -6.14 10.96
N ALA A 72 8.39 -4.94 10.97
CA ALA A 72 6.94 -4.76 10.78
C ALA A 72 6.50 -5.06 9.34
N LEU A 73 7.39 -4.98 8.35
CA LEU A 73 7.08 -5.32 6.96
C LEU A 73 7.07 -6.83 6.71
N ARG A 74 7.73 -7.64 7.55
CA ARG A 74 7.89 -9.09 7.36
C ARG A 74 6.59 -9.85 7.08
N PRO A 75 5.44 -9.57 7.73
CA PRO A 75 4.20 -10.28 7.42
C PRO A 75 3.78 -10.14 5.95
N LEU A 76 4.10 -9.01 5.30
CA LEU A 76 3.77 -8.74 3.91
C LEU A 76 4.57 -9.60 2.92
N SER A 77 5.70 -10.20 3.33
CA SER A 77 6.46 -11.11 2.47
C SER A 77 5.72 -12.42 2.18
N ARG A 78 4.68 -12.73 2.98
CA ARG A 78 3.79 -13.87 2.74
C ARG A 78 2.80 -13.61 1.61
N LEU A 79 2.56 -12.33 1.29
CA LEU A 79 1.74 -11.94 0.15
C LEU A 79 2.62 -12.08 -1.10
N GLN A 80 2.18 -12.87 -2.07
CA GLN A 80 2.91 -13.10 -3.34
C GLN A 80 2.72 -11.92 -4.30
N LEU A 81 2.94 -10.71 -3.79
CA LEU A 81 2.75 -9.47 -4.54
C LEU A 81 4.05 -9.07 -5.26
N PRO A 82 3.96 -8.46 -6.45
CA PRO A 82 5.11 -8.04 -7.24
C PRO A 82 5.72 -6.74 -6.68
N TRP A 83 6.34 -6.83 -5.50
CA TRP A 83 6.98 -5.70 -4.85
C TRP A 83 8.06 -5.09 -5.74
N ARG A 84 7.95 -3.79 -6.05
CA ARG A 84 9.03 -3.05 -6.71
C ARG A 84 10.15 -2.70 -5.73
N ARG A 85 9.78 -2.46 -4.47
CA ARG A 85 10.72 -2.31 -3.35
C ARG A 85 10.13 -2.97 -2.13
N PHE A 86 10.99 -3.61 -1.35
CA PHE A 86 10.61 -4.24 -0.09
C PHE A 86 11.78 -4.16 0.90
N ASP A 87 11.69 -3.27 1.88
CA ASP A 87 12.80 -3.01 2.80
C ASP A 87 12.88 -4.00 3.98
N GLY A 88 11.91 -4.90 4.23
CA GLY A 88 11.88 -5.67 5.48
C GLY A 88 11.09 -6.97 5.51
#